data_AF-A0A932B4D9-F1
#
_entry.id   AF-A0A932B4D9-F1
#
_cell.length_a   1.000
_cell.length_b   1.000
_cell.length_c   1.000
_cell.angle_alpha   90.00
_cell.angle_beta   90.00
_cell.angle_gamma   90.00
#
_symmetry.space_group_name_H-M   'P 1'
#
loop_
_entity.id
_entity.type
_entity.pdbx_description
1 polymer ?
#
loop_
_entity_poly.entity_id
_entity_poly.type
_entity_poly.pdbx_seq_one_letter_code
_entity_poly.pdbx_strand_id
1 'polypeptide(L)'
;MKRTTLFKVSYCLTVLAIALPIGLAGSGWVRMTVGGALGLIPFVGPLIMLVLGVGRVVQIWRRPCLLDSPVVTGGVRQVQAIGVALIYAGALAGIANWLSIPVAKMFIKDPGPNGILFYVGGVYLAMLGALGPLGLLVFEVTRLLGFEKAVSPGAPAASEAAHDGPRFSTMGLDSSKLK
;
A
#
# COMPACT_ATOMS: atom_id res chain seq x y z
N MET A 1 -2.30 9.03 -12.51
CA MET A 1 -3.20 9.79 -11.61
C MET A 1 -2.47 10.11 -10.32
N LYS A 2 -2.42 11.38 -9.89
CA LYS A 2 -1.85 11.75 -8.59
C LYS A 2 -2.69 11.10 -7.48
N ARG A 3 -2.09 10.25 -6.65
CA ARG A 3 -2.80 9.66 -5.51
C ARG A 3 -2.91 10.63 -4.33
N THR A 4 -4.05 10.57 -3.64
CA THR A 4 -4.37 11.43 -2.49
C THR A 4 -3.42 11.20 -1.33
N THR A 5 -3.20 12.24 -0.51
CA THR A 5 -2.34 12.18 0.68
C THR A 5 -2.78 11.09 1.67
N LEU A 6 -4.09 10.87 1.79
CA LEU A 6 -4.67 9.82 2.62
C LEU A 6 -4.15 8.43 2.24
N PHE A 7 -4.11 8.10 0.94
CA PHE A 7 -3.59 6.80 0.49
C PHE A 7 -2.11 6.62 0.84
N LYS A 8 -1.31 7.69 0.73
CA LYS A 8 0.12 7.65 1.09
C LYS A 8 0.31 7.34 2.56
N VAL A 9 -0.48 7.98 3.42
CA VAL A 9 -0.46 7.76 4.87
C VAL A 9 -0.88 6.33 5.20
N SER A 10 -1.98 5.84 4.63
CA SER A 10 -2.44 4.46 4.83
C SER A 10 -1.43 3.43 4.34
N TYR A 11 -0.83 3.63 3.16
CA TYR A 11 0.24 2.77 2.66
C TYR A 11 1.44 2.74 3.62
N CYS A 12 1.92 3.90 4.07
CA CYS A 12 3.06 3.97 5.00
C CYS A 12 2.73 3.31 6.34
N LEU A 13 1.51 3.49 6.84
CA LEU A 13 1.04 2.83 8.05
C LEU A 13 1.01 1.32 7.89
N THR A 14 0.52 0.79 6.76
CA THR A 14 0.55 -0.64 6.49
C THR A 14 1.98 -1.18 6.42
N VAL A 15 2.90 -0.46 5.76
CA VAL A 15 4.32 -0.84 5.70
C VAL A 15 4.93 -0.85 7.10
N LEU A 16 4.69 0.17 7.92
CA LEU A 16 5.19 0.23 9.29
C LEU A 16 4.58 -0.85 10.19
N ALA A 17 3.29 -1.16 10.01
CA ALA A 17 2.58 -2.21 10.73
C ALA A 17 3.11 -3.62 10.41
N ILE A 18 3.86 -3.79 9.31
CA ILE A 18 4.57 -5.03 8.97
C ILE A 18 6.02 -4.96 9.43
N ALA A 19 6.69 -3.84 9.17
CA ALA A 19 8.12 -3.67 9.33
C ALA A 19 8.58 -3.54 10.79
N LEU A 20 7.72 -3.00 11.66
CA LEU A 20 8.06 -2.93 13.07
C LEU A 20 8.04 -4.33 13.69
N PRO A 21 9.01 -4.69 14.56
CA PRO A 21 8.96 -5.90 15.38
C PRO A 21 7.72 -5.99 16.30
N ILE A 22 6.94 -4.91 16.39
CA ILE A 22 5.66 -4.73 17.10
C ILE A 22 4.46 -4.87 16.12
N GLY A 23 4.73 -5.12 14.85
CA GLY A 23 3.74 -5.34 13.81
C GLY A 23 2.93 -6.61 14.01
N LEU A 24 2.10 -6.96 13.04
CA LEU A 24 1.18 -8.10 13.07
C LEU A 24 1.71 -9.38 13.74
N ALA A 25 2.92 -9.81 13.37
CA ALA A 25 3.57 -11.01 13.91
C ALA A 25 4.14 -10.84 15.34
N GLY A 26 4.43 -9.60 15.76
CA GLY A 26 4.95 -9.26 17.08
C GLY A 26 3.93 -8.58 18.02
N SER A 27 2.68 -8.44 17.59
CA SER A 27 1.60 -7.95 18.45
C SER A 27 1.51 -8.86 19.68
N GLY A 28 1.38 -8.26 20.87
CA GLY A 28 1.44 -9.01 22.13
C GLY A 28 0.47 -10.19 22.18
N TRP A 29 -0.67 -10.07 21.49
CA TRP A 29 -1.65 -11.14 21.29
C TRP A 29 -1.12 -12.31 20.45
N VAL A 30 -0.56 -12.03 19.27
CA VAL A 30 0.01 -13.08 18.40
C VAL A 30 1.21 -13.76 19.05
N ARG A 31 2.03 -13.00 19.80
CA ARG A 31 3.15 -13.56 20.57
C ARG A 31 2.68 -14.51 21.69
N MET A 32 1.51 -14.27 22.29
CA MET A 32 0.89 -15.20 23.24
C MET A 32 0.43 -16.49 22.54
N THR A 33 -0.08 -16.39 21.31
CA THR A 33 -0.57 -17.54 20.52
C THR A 33 0.57 -18.42 19.99
N VAL A 34 1.61 -17.82 19.42
CA VAL A 34 2.73 -18.54 18.77
C VAL A 34 3.71 -19.11 19.81
N GLY A 35 3.59 -18.70 21.08
CA GLY A 35 4.59 -18.94 22.10
C GLY A 35 5.90 -18.21 21.76
N GLY A 36 6.84 -18.15 22.70
CA GLY A 36 8.13 -17.48 22.50
C GLY A 36 9.01 -18.01 21.35
N ALA A 37 8.51 -18.91 20.48
CA ALA A 37 9.21 -19.46 19.33
C ALA A 37 9.72 -18.37 18.35
N LEU A 38 9.04 -17.23 18.24
CA LEU A 38 9.55 -16.06 17.51
C LEU A 38 10.79 -15.43 18.16
N GLY A 39 11.06 -15.71 19.43
CA GLY A 39 12.27 -15.28 20.15
C GLY A 39 13.52 -16.13 19.84
N LEU A 40 13.36 -17.28 19.18
CA LEU A 40 14.47 -18.11 18.69
C LEU A 40 14.85 -17.78 17.24
N ILE A 41 14.02 -17.03 16.54
CA ILE A 41 14.33 -16.55 15.18
C ILE A 41 15.36 -15.41 15.32
N PRO A 42 16.53 -15.50 14.67
CA PRO A 42 17.56 -14.46 14.79
C PRO A 42 16.96 -13.10 14.45
N PHE A 43 17.20 -12.10 15.31
CA PHE A 43 16.75 -10.71 15.20
C PHE A 43 17.05 -10.06 13.85
N VAL A 44 17.93 -10.67 13.05
CA VAL A 44 18.28 -10.29 11.68
C VAL A 44 17.05 -10.18 10.77
N GLY A 45 16.11 -11.13 10.81
CA GLY A 45 14.92 -11.10 9.93
C GLY A 45 14.01 -9.88 10.17
N PRO A 46 13.52 -9.68 11.41
CA PRO A 46 12.78 -8.48 11.79
C PRO A 46 13.55 -7.18 11.55
N LEU A 47 14.87 -7.17 11.78
CA LEU A 47 15.71 -6.00 11.55
C LEU A 47 15.81 -5.64 10.06
N ILE A 48 15.98 -6.64 9.19
CA ILE A 48 15.96 -6.43 7.73
C ILE A 48 14.59 -5.87 7.29
N MET A 49 13.49 -6.44 7.78
CA MET A 49 12.15 -5.94 7.48
C MET A 49 11.94 -4.50 7.97
N LEU A 50 12.44 -4.17 9.15
CA LEU A 50 12.43 -2.80 9.67
C LEU A 50 13.19 -1.84 8.73
N VAL A 51 14.42 -2.18 8.36
CA VAL A 51 15.26 -1.35 7.49
C VAL A 51 14.61 -1.16 6.12
N LEU A 52 14.10 -2.23 5.52
CA LEU A 52 13.40 -2.18 4.23
C LEU A 52 12.10 -1.36 4.32
N GLY A 53 11.31 -1.54 5.38
CA GLY A 53 10.06 -0.82 5.58
C GLY A 53 10.27 0.67 5.81
N VAL A 54 11.19 1.04 6.72
CA VAL A 54 11.55 2.45 6.97
C VAL A 54 12.16 3.06 5.71
N GLY A 55 13.05 2.33 5.02
CA GLY A 55 13.61 2.75 3.74
C GLY A 55 12.53 3.06 2.70
N ARG A 56 11.50 2.21 2.60
CA ARG A 56 10.36 2.41 1.69
C ARG A 56 9.54 3.66 2.06
N VAL A 57 9.27 3.88 3.35
CA VAL A 57 8.56 5.08 3.83
C VAL A 57 9.36 6.35 3.49
N VAL A 58 10.67 6.35 3.73
CA VAL A 58 11.56 7.48 3.41
C VAL A 58 11.59 7.75 1.91
N GLN A 59 11.66 6.71 1.08
CA GLN A 59 11.63 6.85 -0.38
C GLN A 59 10.32 7.50 -0.86
N ILE A 60 9.18 7.07 -0.31
CA ILE A 60 7.86 7.63 -0.65
C ILE A 60 7.75 9.10 -0.23
N TRP A 61 8.27 9.45 0.94
CA TRP A 61 8.29 10.83 1.41
C TRP A 61 9.17 11.74 0.55
N ARG A 62 10.36 11.27 0.17
CA ARG A 62 11.29 12.03 -0.70
C ARG A 62 10.82 12.11 -2.16
N ARG A 63 10.15 11.07 -2.65
CA ARG A 63 9.69 10.94 -4.03
C ARG A 63 8.24 10.44 -4.07
N PRO A 64 7.26 11.31 -3.83
CA PRO A 64 5.85 10.91 -3.76
C PRO A 64 5.31 10.35 -5.08
N CYS A 65 5.95 10.66 -6.21
CA CYS A 65 5.60 10.12 -7.52
C CYS A 65 5.83 8.60 -7.63
N LEU A 66 6.57 7.98 -6.69
CA LEU A 66 6.80 6.54 -6.68
C LEU A 66 5.51 5.72 -6.48
N LEU A 67 4.45 6.33 -5.94
CA LEU A 67 3.13 5.70 -5.77
C LEU A 67 2.17 6.00 -6.93
N ASP A 68 2.60 6.82 -7.90
CA ASP A 68 1.78 7.07 -9.08
C ASP A 68 1.74 5.79 -9.91
N SER A 69 0.52 5.34 -10.21
CA SER A 69 0.31 4.23 -11.13
C SER A 69 -0.16 4.78 -12.47
N PRO A 70 0.28 4.21 -13.61
CA PRO A 70 -0.30 4.49 -14.91
C PRO A 70 -1.78 4.11 -14.91
N VAL A 71 -2.55 4.72 -15.80
CA VAL A 71 -3.99 4.45 -15.91
C VAL A 71 -4.16 3.05 -16.48
N VAL A 72 -4.48 2.09 -15.60
CA VAL A 72 -4.74 0.71 -16.02
C VAL A 72 -6.21 0.57 -16.38
N THR A 73 -6.52 0.01 -17.54
CA THR A 73 -7.88 -0.23 -18.03
C THR A 73 -8.30 -1.68 -17.81
N GLY A 74 -9.62 -1.94 -17.77
CA GLY A 74 -10.19 -3.29 -17.66
C GLY A 74 -10.07 -3.94 -16.26
N GLY A 75 -10.01 -5.28 -16.21
CA GLY A 75 -10.03 -6.06 -14.96
C GLY A 75 -8.86 -5.77 -14.01
N VAL A 76 -7.70 -5.34 -14.52
CA VAL A 76 -6.55 -4.97 -13.70
C VAL A 76 -6.86 -3.74 -12.83
N ARG A 77 -7.73 -2.83 -13.30
CA ARG A 77 -8.21 -1.68 -12.51
C ARG A 77 -9.01 -2.13 -11.28
N GLN A 78 -9.84 -3.17 -11.44
CA GLN A 78 -10.66 -3.71 -10.35
C GLN A 78 -9.77 -4.39 -9.30
N VAL A 79 -8.81 -5.21 -9.75
CA VAL A 79 -7.82 -5.85 -8.86
C VAL A 79 -7.00 -4.79 -8.11
N GLN A 80 -6.58 -3.72 -8.79
CA GLN A 80 -5.88 -2.61 -8.15
C GLN A 80 -6.76 -1.88 -7.12
N ALA A 81 -8.05 -1.68 -7.41
CA ALA A 81 -8.99 -1.08 -6.47
C ALA A 81 -9.20 -1.95 -5.22
N ILE A 82 -9.27 -3.28 -5.39
CA ILE A 82 -9.32 -4.24 -4.28
C ILE A 82 -8.05 -4.14 -3.45
N GLY A 83 -6.86 -4.11 -4.08
CA GLY A 83 -5.59 -3.92 -3.36
C GLY A 83 -5.58 -2.64 -2.53
N VAL A 84 -6.10 -1.54 -3.07
CA VAL A 84 -6.23 -0.25 -2.36
C VAL A 84 -7.21 -0.35 -1.18
N ALA A 85 -8.35 -1.01 -1.36
CA ALA A 85 -9.32 -1.21 -0.28
C ALA A 85 -8.72 -2.06 0.86
N LEU A 86 -7.97 -3.11 0.52
CA LEU A 86 -7.26 -3.95 1.47
C LEU A 86 -6.17 -3.19 2.24
N ILE A 87 -5.45 -2.26 1.59
CA ILE A 87 -4.49 -1.37 2.27
C ILE A 87 -5.20 -0.52 3.32
N TYR A 88 -6.35 0.09 2.99
CA TYR A 88 -7.12 0.87 3.97
C TYR A 88 -7.63 0.03 5.13
N ALA A 89 -8.22 -1.13 4.82
CA ALA A 89 -8.73 -2.06 5.84
C ALA A 89 -7.60 -2.53 6.77
N GLY A 90 -6.47 -2.93 6.19
CA GLY A 90 -5.29 -3.38 6.95
C GLY A 90 -4.62 -2.26 7.74
N ALA A 91 -4.59 -1.03 7.23
CA ALA A 91 -4.09 0.12 7.98
C ALA A 91 -4.98 0.41 9.20
N LEU A 92 -6.30 0.41 9.04
CA LEU A 92 -7.25 0.63 10.13
C LEU A 92 -7.14 -0.48 11.18
N ALA A 93 -7.14 -1.74 10.75
CA ALA A 93 -6.99 -2.89 11.63
C ALA A 93 -5.62 -2.91 12.33
N GLY A 94 -4.55 -2.52 11.63
CA GLY A 94 -3.21 -2.39 12.22
C GLY A 94 -3.14 -1.36 13.33
N ILE A 95 -3.72 -0.16 13.12
CA ILE A 95 -3.83 0.88 14.17
C ILE A 95 -4.65 0.38 15.35
N ALA A 96 -5.82 -0.21 15.07
CA ALA A 96 -6.68 -0.75 16.11
C ALA A 96 -5.96 -1.85 16.91
N ASN A 97 -5.18 -2.71 16.24
CA ASN A 97 -4.39 -3.76 16.87
C ASN A 97 -3.29 -3.18 17.77
N TRP A 98 -2.60 -2.12 17.35
CA TRP A 98 -1.64 -1.42 18.20
C TRP A 98 -2.26 -0.80 19.45
N LEU A 99 -3.44 -0.21 19.30
CA LEU A 99 -4.16 0.41 20.41
C LEU A 99 -4.86 -0.63 21.32
N SER A 100 -5.06 -1.85 20.85
CA SER A 100 -5.82 -2.86 21.59
C SER A 100 -5.19 -3.25 22.93
N ILE A 101 -3.86 -3.32 23.04
CA ILE A 101 -3.16 -3.65 24.30
C ILE A 101 -3.24 -2.51 25.33
N PRO A 102 -2.88 -1.25 25.01
CA PRO A 102 -3.02 -0.17 25.99
C PRO A 102 -4.47 0.05 26.39
N VAL A 103 -5.42 -0.09 25.45
CA VAL A 103 -6.86 -0.05 25.75
C VAL A 103 -7.23 -1.20 26.69
N ALA A 104 -6.86 -2.44 26.36
CA ALA A 104 -7.15 -3.59 27.22
C ALA A 104 -6.57 -3.41 28.64
N LYS A 105 -5.38 -2.84 28.79
CA LYS A 105 -4.78 -2.55 30.10
C LYS A 105 -5.53 -1.50 30.91
N MET A 106 -6.23 -0.56 30.28
CA MET A 106 -7.08 0.41 30.98
C MET A 106 -8.38 -0.23 31.51
N PHE A 107 -8.88 -1.26 30.83
CA PHE A 107 -10.17 -1.90 31.14
C PHE A 107 -10.05 -3.20 31.95
N ILE A 108 -8.94 -3.93 31.84
CA ILE A 108 -8.71 -5.18 32.59
C ILE A 108 -8.14 -4.83 33.96
N LYS A 109 -9.01 -4.78 34.98
CA LYS A 109 -8.62 -4.74 36.39
C LYS A 109 -8.45 -6.14 37.00
N ASP A 110 -9.15 -7.14 36.46
CA ASP A 110 -9.08 -8.53 36.92
C ASP A 110 -8.83 -9.48 35.73
N PRO A 111 -7.84 -10.39 35.82
CA PRO A 111 -7.59 -11.43 34.83
C PRO A 111 -8.65 -12.54 34.95
N GLY A 112 -9.85 -12.25 34.45
CA GLY A 112 -11.00 -13.16 34.41
C GLY A 112 -11.55 -13.33 32.98
N PRO A 113 -12.87 -13.63 32.83
CA PRO A 113 -13.52 -13.88 31.52
C PRO A 113 -13.29 -12.78 30.47
N ASN A 114 -13.16 -11.53 30.92
CA ASN A 114 -12.90 -10.37 30.06
C ASN A 114 -11.54 -10.46 29.34
N GLY A 115 -10.52 -11.05 29.97
CA GLY A 115 -9.18 -11.20 29.38
C GLY A 115 -9.18 -12.10 28.14
N ILE A 116 -10.01 -13.15 28.14
CA ILE A 116 -10.17 -14.05 26.99
C ILE A 116 -10.81 -13.31 25.81
N LEU A 117 -11.83 -12.48 26.08
CA LEU A 117 -12.52 -11.71 25.04
C LEU A 117 -11.57 -10.73 24.34
N PHE A 118 -10.73 -10.03 25.11
CA PHE A 118 -9.70 -9.14 24.57
C PHE A 118 -8.61 -9.88 23.79
N TYR A 119 -8.20 -11.07 24.25
CA TYR A 119 -7.26 -11.91 23.52
C TYR A 119 -7.82 -12.35 22.17
N VAL A 120 -9.03 -12.92 22.16
CA VAL A 120 -9.69 -13.38 20.92
C VAL A 120 -9.90 -12.20 19.97
N GLY A 121 -10.39 -11.06 20.48
CA GLY A 121 -10.52 -9.83 19.70
C GLY A 121 -9.20 -9.35 19.10
N GLY A 122 -8.12 -9.37 19.89
CA GLY A 122 -6.78 -9.01 19.43
C GLY A 122 -6.25 -9.92 18.32
N VAL A 123 -6.47 -11.24 18.42
CA VAL A 123 -6.08 -12.20 17.37
C VAL A 123 -6.86 -11.96 16.07
N TYR A 124 -8.18 -11.78 16.12
CA TYR A 124 -8.96 -11.47 14.92
C TYR A 124 -8.57 -10.13 14.30
N LEU A 125 -8.26 -9.13 15.13
CA LEU A 125 -7.80 -7.83 14.66
C LEU A 125 -6.42 -7.93 13.99
N ALA A 126 -5.55 -8.79 14.49
CA ALA A 126 -4.31 -9.16 13.80
C ALA A 126 -4.61 -9.88 12.47
N MET A 127 -5.53 -10.85 12.41
CA MET A 127 -5.90 -11.48 11.13
C MET A 127 -6.41 -10.47 10.10
N LEU A 128 -7.23 -9.49 10.53
CA LEU A 128 -7.69 -8.40 9.66
C LEU A 128 -6.54 -7.46 9.24
N GLY A 129 -5.60 -7.17 10.14
CA GLY A 129 -4.43 -6.37 9.78
C GLY A 129 -3.57 -7.03 8.69
N ALA A 130 -3.54 -8.37 8.62
CA ALA A 130 -2.82 -9.10 7.57
C ALA A 130 -3.37 -8.87 6.15
N LEU A 131 -4.60 -8.33 6.02
CA LEU A 131 -5.13 -7.89 4.74
C LEU A 131 -4.33 -6.72 4.14
N GLY A 132 -3.71 -5.89 4.98
CA GLY A 132 -2.87 -4.78 4.55
C GLY A 132 -1.68 -5.20 3.69
N PRO A 133 -0.78 -6.10 4.17
CA PRO A 133 0.30 -6.66 3.36
C PRO A 133 -0.18 -7.31 2.07
N LEU A 134 -1.31 -8.03 2.11
CA LEU A 134 -1.89 -8.63 0.91
C LEU A 134 -2.31 -7.54 -0.09
N GLY A 135 -2.96 -6.47 0.39
CA GLY A 135 -3.30 -5.31 -0.42
C GLY A 135 -2.08 -4.59 -1.00
N LEU A 136 -0.98 -4.48 -0.24
CA LEU A 136 0.29 -3.93 -0.72
C LEU A 136 0.84 -4.74 -1.88
N LEU A 137 0.88 -6.07 -1.78
CA LEU A 137 1.36 -6.94 -2.85
C LEU A 137 0.49 -6.80 -4.11
N VAL A 138 -0.83 -6.89 -3.96
CA VAL A 138 -1.78 -6.72 -5.07
C VAL A 138 -1.58 -5.36 -5.75
N PHE A 139 -1.42 -4.29 -4.96
CA PHE A 139 -1.20 -2.94 -5.48
C PHE A 139 0.15 -2.80 -6.20
N GLU A 140 1.25 -3.30 -5.64
CA GLU A 140 2.57 -3.20 -6.27
C GLU A 140 2.66 -4.03 -7.55
N VAL A 141 2.13 -5.25 -7.56
CA VAL A 141 2.12 -6.10 -8.77
C VAL A 141 1.29 -5.44 -9.88
N THR A 142 0.07 -5.00 -9.58
CA THR A 142 -0.77 -4.32 -10.58
C THR A 142 -0.15 -3.02 -11.07
N ARG A 143 0.57 -2.29 -10.21
CA ARG A 143 1.29 -1.08 -10.58
C ARG A 143 2.46 -1.38 -11.53
N LEU A 144 3.27 -2.40 -11.23
CA LEU A 144 4.40 -2.81 -12.07
C LEU A 144 3.94 -3.29 -13.45
N LEU A 145 2.90 -4.14 -13.50
CA LEU A 145 2.29 -4.59 -14.75
C LEU A 145 1.73 -3.42 -15.59
N GLY A 146 1.22 -2.40 -14.92
CA GLY A 146 0.77 -1.17 -15.58
C GLY A 146 1.92 -0.40 -16.24
N PHE A 147 3.10 -0.37 -15.62
CA PHE A 147 4.29 0.26 -16.21
C PHE A 147 4.86 -0.55 -17.37
N GLU A 148 4.89 -1.87 -17.28
CA GLU A 148 5.34 -2.74 -18.39
C GLU A 148 4.47 -2.56 -19.64
N LYS A 149 3.14 -2.44 -19.48
CA LYS A 149 2.24 -2.13 -20.59
C LYS A 149 2.45 -0.73 -21.17
N ALA A 150 2.79 0.25 -20.34
CA ALA A 150 3.02 1.62 -20.80
C ALA A 150 4.37 1.78 -21.54
N VAL A 151 5.35 0.91 -21.25
CA VAL A 151 6.69 0.92 -21.85
C VAL A 151 6.80 -0.02 -23.06
N SER A 152 5.89 -1.00 -23.21
CA SER A 152 5.92 -1.94 -24.34
C SER A 152 5.68 -1.24 -25.69
N PRO A 153 6.58 -1.38 -26.70
CA PRO A 153 6.55 -0.62 -27.96
C PRO A 153 5.40 -0.94 -28.94
N GLY A 154 4.36 -1.66 -28.50
CA GLY A 154 3.25 -2.12 -29.35
C GLY A 154 1.86 -1.72 -28.86
N ALA A 155 1.75 -0.92 -27.79
CA ALA A 155 0.46 -0.36 -27.41
C ALA A 155 0.10 0.72 -28.44
N PRO A 156 -1.06 0.65 -29.13
CA PRO A 156 -1.50 1.75 -29.99
C PRO A 156 -1.46 3.00 -29.13
N ALA A 157 -0.68 3.98 -29.60
CA ALA A 157 -0.65 5.32 -29.02
C ALA A 157 -2.08 5.66 -28.63
N ALA A 158 -2.28 5.98 -27.35
CA ALA A 158 -3.56 6.44 -26.83
C ALA A 158 -4.15 7.38 -27.88
N SER A 159 -5.12 6.85 -28.62
CA SER A 159 -5.70 7.50 -29.78
C SER A 159 -6.35 8.75 -29.24
N GLU A 160 -5.69 9.87 -29.50
CA GLU A 160 -6.34 11.03 -30.06
C GLU A 160 -7.52 11.57 -29.23
N ALA A 161 -7.32 11.68 -27.92
CA ALA A 161 -8.21 12.47 -27.07
C ALA A 161 -7.36 13.53 -26.35
N ALA A 162 -7.50 14.77 -26.83
CA ALA A 162 -6.97 16.02 -26.26
C ALA A 162 -5.54 16.41 -26.66
N HIS A 163 -5.34 16.71 -27.95
CA HIS A 163 -4.55 17.90 -28.29
C HIS A 163 -5.21 18.62 -29.47
N ASP A 164 -6.18 19.47 -29.14
CA ASP A 164 -6.62 20.56 -30.00
C ASP A 164 -5.47 21.59 -29.99
N GLY A 165 -4.46 21.34 -30.83
CA GLY A 165 -3.39 22.29 -31.11
C GLY A 165 -3.82 23.24 -32.23
N PRO A 166 -3.35 24.49 -32.26
CA PRO A 166 -3.83 25.48 -33.20
C PRO A 166 -3.62 25.00 -34.64
N ARG A 167 -4.71 24.98 -35.42
CA ARG A 167 -4.65 24.80 -36.88
C ARG A 167 -3.75 25.88 -37.46
N PHE A 168 -2.52 25.50 -37.80
CA PHE A 168 -1.72 26.31 -38.71
C PHE A 168 -2.42 26.28 -40.07
N SER A 169 -3.16 27.35 -40.32
CA SER A 169 -3.69 27.67 -41.64
C SER A 169 -2.50 27.69 -42.60
N THR A 170 -2.46 26.74 -43.53
CA THR A 170 -1.53 26.76 -44.65
C THR A 170 -1.87 27.97 -45.50
N MET A 171 -1.27 29.11 -45.17
CA MET A 171 -1.29 30.31 -45.99
C MET A 171 -0.60 29.92 -47.30
N GLY A 172 -1.36 29.96 -48.38
CA GLY A 172 -0.91 29.59 -49.72
C GLY A 172 0.35 30.35 -50.11
N LEU A 173 1.45 29.62 -50.20
CA LEU A 173 2.61 30.03 -50.97
C LEU A 173 2.35 29.64 -52.42
N ASP A 174 1.79 30.60 -53.14
CA ASP A 174 1.64 30.59 -54.59
C ASP A 174 3.03 30.61 -55.24
N SER A 175 3.42 29.47 -55.82
CA SER A 175 4.71 29.25 -56.49
C SER A 175 4.81 29.93 -57.87
N SER A 176 3.82 30.72 -58.28
CA SER A 176 3.85 31.46 -59.56
C SER A 176 4.71 32.74 -59.56
N LYS A 177 5.32 33.12 -58.43
CA LYS A 177 6.13 34.35 -58.32
C LYS A 177 7.66 34.18 -58.25
N LEU A 178 8.17 32.96 -58.38
CA LEU A 178 9.61 32.73 -58.50
C LEU A 178 9.99 32.64 -60.00
N LYS A 179 10.23 33.81 -60.59
CA LYS A 179 10.94 33.98 -61.88
C LYS A 179 12.38 34.38 -61.60
#